data_AF-F6B842-F1
#
_entry.id   AF-F6B842-F1
#
_cell.length_a   1.000
_cell.length_b   1.000
_cell.length_c   1.000
_cell.angle_alpha   90.00
_cell.angle_beta   90.00
_cell.angle_gamma   90.00
#
_symmetry.space_group_name_H-M   'P 1'
#
loop_
_entity.id
_entity.type
_entity.pdbx_description
1 polymer ?
#
loop_
_entity_poly.entity_id
_entity_poly.type
_entity_poly.pdbx_seq_one_letter_code
_entity_poly.pdbx_strand_id
1 'polypeptide(L)'
;MTLPQGMRALLAYFPSSTKAQAAMEELKSMGISDVSLDRVSRYGTTTNAALNNPRNDAQSITGLTLFSNNSLSSDASVLQAADPAVSGMASRGYGLAGGHAFLVTAVTTDEMGERAARVLEKHGGSL
;
A
#
# COMPACT_ATOMS: atom_id res chain seq x y z
N MET A 1 -20.52 -1.98 -1.80
CA MET A 1 -20.48 -2.56 -0.45
C MET A 1 -20.72 -1.42 0.53
N THR A 2 -21.78 -1.50 1.32
CA THR A 2 -22.08 -0.54 2.40
C THR A 2 -21.74 -1.22 3.72
N LEU A 3 -21.06 -0.51 4.62
CA LEU A 3 -20.80 -1.05 5.95
C LEU A 3 -22.13 -1.24 6.70
N PRO A 4 -22.26 -2.31 7.52
CA PRO A 4 -23.37 -2.45 8.45
C PRO A 4 -23.51 -1.22 9.36
N GLN A 5 -24.73 -0.87 9.76
CA GLN A 5 -24.96 0.20 10.74
C GLN A 5 -24.21 -0.08 12.04
N GLY A 6 -23.54 0.94 12.59
CA GLY A 6 -22.72 0.85 13.80
C GLY A 6 -21.27 0.39 13.57
N MET A 7 -20.87 0.18 12.32
CA MET A 7 -19.47 -0.07 11.94
C MET A 7 -18.83 1.14 11.28
N ARG A 8 -17.55 1.37 11.61
CA ARG A 8 -16.67 2.41 11.09
C ARG A 8 -15.48 1.79 10.40
N ALA A 9 -15.20 2.26 9.18
CA ALA A 9 -13.95 1.97 8.49
C ALA A 9 -12.93 3.08 8.78
N LEU A 10 -11.71 2.70 9.13
CA LEU A 10 -10.57 3.58 9.31
C LEU A 10 -9.52 3.24 8.27
N LEU A 11 -8.98 4.26 7.61
CA LEU A 11 -7.96 4.15 6.58
C LEU A 11 -6.79 5.01 7.04
N ALA A 12 -5.64 4.41 7.32
CA ALA A 12 -4.47 5.14 7.80
C ALA A 12 -3.24 4.87 6.93
N TYR A 13 -2.60 5.95 6.48
CA TYR A 13 -1.43 5.91 5.64
C TYR A 13 -0.13 5.88 6.45
N PHE A 14 0.80 5.01 6.04
CA PHE A 14 2.10 4.84 6.69
C PHE A 14 3.25 4.93 5.68
N PRO A 15 4.35 5.61 6.03
CA PRO A 15 5.57 5.62 5.22
C PRO A 15 6.43 4.36 5.40
N SER A 16 6.19 3.56 6.45
CA SER A 16 7.02 2.41 6.84
C SER A 16 6.17 1.16 7.07
N SER A 17 6.58 0.02 6.49
CA SER A 17 5.93 -1.28 6.70
C SER A 17 6.01 -1.71 8.16
N THR A 18 7.16 -1.50 8.81
CA THR A 18 7.36 -1.89 10.21
C THR A 18 6.38 -1.19 11.14
N LYS A 19 6.16 0.12 10.94
CA LYS A 19 5.18 0.89 11.73
C LYS A 19 3.74 0.46 11.43
N ALA A 20 3.43 0.25 10.16
CA ALA A 20 2.10 -0.20 9.74
C ALA A 20 1.76 -1.60 10.30
N GLN A 21 2.74 -2.51 10.30
CA GLN A 21 2.60 -3.85 10.86
C GLN A 21 2.43 -3.82 12.38
N ALA A 22 3.22 -3.01 13.10
CA ALA A 22 3.06 -2.83 14.53
C ALA A 22 1.67 -2.29 14.91
N ALA A 23 1.14 -1.33 14.13
CA ALA A 23 -0.20 -0.82 14.30
C ALA A 23 -1.26 -1.91 14.07
N MET A 24 -1.13 -2.70 12.99
CA MET A 24 -2.03 -3.82 12.70
C MET A 24 -2.03 -4.86 13.83
N GLU A 25 -0.86 -5.22 14.36
CA GLU A 25 -0.73 -6.18 15.46
C GLU A 25 -1.37 -5.66 16.74
N GLU A 26 -1.18 -4.38 17.08
CA GLU A 26 -1.84 -3.76 18.25
C GLU A 26 -3.37 -3.73 18.07
N LEU A 27 -3.88 -3.40 16.88
CA LEU A 27 -5.33 -3.43 16.58
C LEU A 27 -5.91 -4.84 16.71
N LYS A 28 -5.21 -5.86 16.21
CA LYS A 28 -5.61 -7.27 16.37
C LYS A 28 -5.64 -7.70 17.82
N SER A 29 -4.65 -7.28 18.62
CA SER A 29 -4.60 -7.60 20.06
C SER A 29 -5.76 -6.98 20.85
N MET A 30 -6.34 -5.89 20.35
CA MET A 30 -7.52 -5.24 20.94
C MET A 30 -8.85 -5.91 20.54
N GLY A 31 -8.81 -6.95 19.69
CA GLY A 31 -10.00 -7.65 19.22
C GLY A 31 -10.57 -7.15 17.89
N ILE A 32 -9.86 -6.26 17.18
CA ILE A 32 -10.25 -5.83 15.83
C ILE A 32 -9.66 -6.82 14.83
N SER A 33 -10.47 -7.77 14.35
CA SER A 33 -10.02 -8.83 13.44
C SER A 33 -9.94 -8.38 11.98
N ASP A 34 -10.84 -7.48 11.57
CA ASP A 34 -10.93 -7.00 10.19
C ASP A 34 -9.92 -5.88 9.93
N VAL A 35 -8.63 -6.27 9.86
CA VAL A 35 -7.51 -5.38 9.57
C VAL A 35 -6.71 -5.89 8.38
N SER A 36 -6.57 -5.05 7.36
CA SER A 36 -5.72 -5.27 6.18
C SER A 36 -4.53 -4.32 6.17
N LEU A 37 -3.41 -4.80 5.66
CA LEU A 37 -2.22 -4.01 5.35
C LEU A 37 -1.95 -4.11 3.86
N ASP A 38 -2.15 -3.00 3.16
CA ASP A 38 -2.01 -2.92 1.72
C ASP A 38 -0.83 -2.03 1.35
N ARG A 39 -0.16 -2.34 0.23
CA ARG A 39 0.82 -1.44 -0.37
C ARG A 39 0.09 -0.52 -1.35
N VAL A 40 0.46 0.76 -1.37
CA VAL A 40 -0.17 1.74 -2.26
C VAL A 40 0.87 2.45 -3.11
N SER A 41 0.46 2.80 -4.33
CA SER A 41 1.29 3.44 -5.35
C SER A 41 0.40 4.20 -6.32
N ARG A 42 0.93 5.29 -6.87
CA ARG A 42 0.27 6.06 -7.94
C ARG A 42 0.02 5.24 -9.21
N TYR A 43 0.79 4.18 -9.42
CA TYR A 43 0.71 3.30 -10.59
C TYR A 43 -0.06 2.00 -10.28
N GLY A 44 -0.65 1.90 -9.10
CA GLY A 44 -1.18 0.65 -8.56
C GLY A 44 -0.08 -0.28 -8.05
N THR A 45 -0.47 -1.34 -7.35
CA THR A 45 0.45 -2.35 -6.84
C THR A 45 -0.06 -3.73 -7.25
N THR A 46 0.53 -4.29 -8.30
CA THR A 46 0.41 -5.73 -8.56
C THR A 46 1.62 -6.44 -7.99
N THR A 47 1.48 -7.72 -7.66
CA THR A 47 2.63 -8.57 -7.33
C THR A 47 2.43 -9.87 -8.09
N ASN A 48 3.01 -9.97 -9.27
CA ASN A 48 2.95 -11.17 -10.07
C ASN A 48 4.23 -11.98 -9.88
N ALA A 49 4.15 -13.09 -9.15
CA ALA A 49 5.31 -13.96 -8.88
C ALA A 49 5.95 -14.54 -10.15
N ALA A 50 5.18 -14.70 -11.24
CA ALA A 50 5.72 -15.14 -12.52
C ALA A 50 6.55 -14.05 -13.22
N LEU A 51 6.37 -12.78 -12.88
CA LEU A 51 7.19 -11.67 -13.39
C LEU A 51 8.26 -11.25 -12.38
N ASN A 52 7.97 -11.37 -11.08
CA ASN A 52 8.88 -11.07 -9.98
C ASN A 52 9.71 -12.29 -9.60
N ASN A 53 10.52 -12.80 -10.54
CA ASN A 53 11.37 -13.96 -10.32
C ASN A 53 12.78 -13.73 -10.91
N PRO A 54 13.82 -14.49 -10.50
CA PRO A 54 15.19 -14.29 -10.97
C PRO A 54 15.42 -14.55 -12.47
N ARG A 55 14.62 -15.41 -13.12
CA ARG A 55 14.64 -15.64 -14.58
C ARG A 55 14.05 -14.46 -15.34
N ASN A 56 13.01 -13.86 -14.77
CA ASN A 56 12.41 -12.59 -15.15
C ASN A 56 11.89 -12.50 -16.60
N ASP A 57 10.59 -12.74 -16.79
CA ASP A 57 9.94 -12.78 -18.10
C ASP A 57 9.23 -11.46 -18.50
N ALA A 58 9.54 -10.33 -17.86
CA ALA A 58 8.89 -9.06 -18.21
C ALA A 58 9.42 -8.48 -19.53
N GLN A 59 8.53 -7.85 -20.30
CA GLN A 59 8.85 -7.31 -21.63
C GLN A 59 9.46 -5.90 -21.60
N SER A 60 9.44 -5.24 -20.44
CA SER A 60 10.00 -3.89 -20.28
C SER A 60 10.57 -3.69 -18.88
N ILE A 61 11.52 -2.76 -18.74
CA ILE A 61 12.06 -2.36 -17.44
C ILE A 61 10.97 -1.83 -16.51
N THR A 62 9.97 -1.14 -17.05
CA THR A 62 8.75 -0.71 -16.34
C THR A 62 8.07 -1.88 -15.65
N GLY A 63 7.92 -3.02 -16.34
CA GLY A 63 7.34 -4.23 -15.75
C GLY A 63 8.17 -4.80 -14.61
N LEU A 64 9.47 -4.52 -14.54
CA LEU A 64 10.34 -4.97 -13.45
C LEU A 64 10.28 -4.07 -12.23
N THR A 65 10.26 -2.77 -12.48
CA THR A 65 10.45 -1.76 -11.44
C THR A 65 9.12 -1.22 -10.91
N LEU A 66 8.08 -1.18 -11.74
CA LEU A 66 6.72 -0.81 -11.34
C LEU A 66 5.85 -2.05 -11.17
N PHE A 67 5.98 -2.68 -10.00
CA PHE A 67 5.02 -3.63 -9.44
C PHE A 67 4.71 -4.85 -10.33
N SER A 68 5.66 -5.32 -11.14
CA SER A 68 5.55 -6.64 -11.80
C SER A 68 4.31 -6.76 -12.69
N ASN A 69 4.03 -5.74 -13.49
CA ASN A 69 2.90 -5.72 -14.42
C ASN A 69 3.38 -5.58 -15.87
N ASN A 70 2.77 -6.37 -16.75
CA ASN A 70 3.03 -6.34 -18.19
C ASN A 70 1.76 -6.00 -19.00
N SER A 71 0.73 -5.45 -18.35
CA SER A 71 -0.60 -5.18 -18.93
C SER A 71 -0.68 -3.88 -19.73
N LEU A 72 0.42 -3.18 -19.94
CA LEU A 72 0.44 -1.92 -20.70
C LEU A 72 0.79 -2.18 -22.16
N SER A 73 0.28 -1.33 -23.05
CA SER A 73 0.73 -1.32 -24.45
C SER A 73 2.22 -0.95 -24.52
N SER A 74 2.89 -1.33 -25.62
CA SER A 74 4.29 -1.01 -25.85
C SER A 74 4.57 0.49 -25.71
N ASP A 75 3.72 1.33 -26.29
CA ASP A 75 3.89 2.79 -26.27
C ASP A 75 3.73 3.39 -24.87
N ALA A 76 2.75 2.91 -24.10
CA ALA A 76 2.55 3.34 -22.72
C ALA A 76 3.72 2.89 -21.82
N SER A 77 4.30 1.72 -22.11
CA SER A 77 5.46 1.20 -21.38
C SER A 77 6.71 2.05 -21.58
N VAL A 78 6.90 2.61 -22.78
CA VAL A 78 8.02 3.54 -23.09
C VAL A 78 7.87 4.85 -22.33
N LEU A 79 6.66 5.43 -22.30
CA LEU A 79 6.41 6.67 -21.54
C LEU A 79 6.62 6.47 -20.03
N GLN A 80 6.17 5.34 -19.48
CA GLN A 80 6.43 5.02 -18.08
C GLN A 80 7.91 4.71 -17.80
N ALA A 81 8.65 4.17 -18.77
CA ALA A 81 10.08 3.91 -18.60
C ALA A 81 10.91 5.19 -18.41
N ALA A 82 10.41 6.34 -18.89
CA ALA A 82 11.03 7.64 -18.64
C ALA A 82 10.76 8.18 -17.22
N ASP A 83 9.88 7.53 -16.44
CA ASP A 83 9.60 7.92 -15.05
C ASP A 83 10.83 7.64 -14.15
N PRO A 84 11.29 8.60 -13.34
CA PRO A 84 12.41 8.41 -12.41
C PRO A 84 12.26 7.20 -11.48
N ALA A 85 11.03 6.81 -11.11
CA ALA A 85 10.78 5.62 -10.29
C ALA A 85 11.17 4.30 -10.99
N VAL A 86 11.29 4.29 -12.33
CA VAL A 86 11.76 3.14 -13.12
C VAL A 86 13.28 3.06 -13.17
N SER A 87 13.97 4.19 -13.06
CA SER A 87 15.44 4.24 -13.22
C SER A 87 16.24 3.62 -12.08
N GLY A 88 15.59 3.22 -10.97
CA GLY A 88 16.26 2.84 -9.73
C GLY A 88 16.92 4.02 -8.99
N MET A 89 17.01 5.20 -9.61
CA MET A 89 17.42 6.44 -8.96
C MET A 89 16.24 7.01 -8.17
N ALA A 90 16.08 6.51 -6.94
CA ALA A 90 15.04 6.98 -6.04
C ALA A 90 15.39 8.38 -5.52
N SER A 91 14.69 9.41 -6.02
CA SER A 91 14.55 10.65 -5.25
C SER A 91 13.68 10.35 -4.01
N ARG A 92 14.07 10.90 -2.85
CA ARG A 92 13.43 10.59 -1.56
C ARG A 92 11.93 10.92 -1.63
N GLY A 93 11.08 9.89 -1.67
CA GLY A 93 9.62 10.03 -1.75
C GLY A 93 8.99 10.06 -3.15
N TYR A 94 9.78 9.94 -4.23
CA TYR A 94 9.27 9.90 -5.60
C TYR A 94 8.61 8.54 -5.91
N GLY A 95 7.43 8.55 -6.53
CA GLY A 95 6.64 7.33 -6.81
C GLY A 95 5.73 6.86 -5.67
N LEU A 96 5.92 7.37 -4.44
CA LEU A 96 4.99 7.11 -3.32
C LEU A 96 3.68 7.89 -3.51
N ALA A 97 2.56 7.31 -3.10
CA ALA A 97 1.28 8.01 -3.04
C ALA A 97 1.32 8.99 -1.85
N GLY A 98 1.69 10.25 -2.12
CA GLY A 98 1.79 11.28 -1.08
C GLY A 98 2.88 11.05 -0.02
N GLY A 99 3.92 10.26 -0.33
CA GLY A 99 4.97 9.91 0.65
C GLY A 99 4.66 8.71 1.54
N HIS A 100 3.50 8.07 1.35
CA HIS A 100 3.10 6.87 2.07
C HIS A 100 3.11 5.67 1.11
N ALA A 101 3.69 4.57 1.57
CA ALA A 101 3.81 3.32 0.81
C ALA A 101 2.79 2.26 1.26
N PHE A 102 2.19 2.45 2.43
CA PHE A 102 1.36 1.46 3.10
C PHE A 102 0.05 2.09 3.57
N LEU A 103 -1.02 1.32 3.46
CA LEU A 103 -2.36 1.66 3.92
C LEU A 103 -2.81 0.57 4.89
N VAL A 104 -3.14 0.95 6.11
CA VAL A 104 -3.82 0.07 7.06
C VAL A 104 -5.31 0.38 6.97
N THR A 105 -6.10 -0.64 6.66
CA THR A 105 -7.56 -0.56 6.66
C THR A 105 -8.06 -1.36 7.84
N ALA A 106 -8.83 -0.74 8.74
CA ALA A 106 -9.44 -1.40 9.88
C ALA A 106 -10.95 -1.16 9.89
N VAL A 107 -11.74 -2.23 10.04
CA VAL A 107 -13.18 -2.16 10.23
C VAL A 107 -13.49 -2.48 11.68
N THR A 108 -14.20 -1.57 12.36
CA THR A 108 -14.46 -1.66 13.79
C THR A 108 -15.87 -1.17 14.10
N THR A 109 -16.35 -1.36 15.33
CA THR A 109 -17.57 -0.71 15.82
C THR A 109 -17.31 0.78 16.11
N ASP A 110 -18.37 1.59 16.11
CA ASP A 110 -18.28 3.01 16.45
C ASP A 110 -17.66 3.25 17.84
N GLU A 111 -17.99 2.39 18.82
CA GLU A 111 -17.46 2.45 20.18
C GLU A 111 -15.93 2.31 20.23
N MET A 112 -15.38 1.46 19.37
CA MET A 112 -13.94 1.18 19.30
C MET A 112 -13.21 2.07 18.28
N GLY A 113 -13.95 2.79 17.43
CA GLY A 113 -13.40 3.64 16.37
C GLY A 113 -12.40 4.67 16.86
N GLU A 114 -12.73 5.40 17.93
CA GLU A 114 -11.83 6.40 18.52
C GLU A 114 -10.58 5.76 19.15
N ARG A 115 -10.71 4.56 19.71
CA ARG A 115 -9.59 3.85 20.31
C ARG A 115 -8.64 3.32 19.23
N ALA A 116 -9.20 2.79 18.14
CA ALA A 116 -8.45 2.33 16.97
C ALA A 116 -7.73 3.50 16.27
N ALA A 117 -8.40 4.65 16.12
CA ALA A 117 -7.79 5.86 15.55
C ALA A 117 -6.54 6.29 16.34
N ARG A 118 -6.64 6.34 17.67
CA ARG A 118 -5.49 6.68 18.53
C ARG A 118 -4.32 5.71 18.40
N VAL A 119 -4.58 4.42 18.20
CA VAL A 119 -3.52 3.43 17.97
C VAL A 119 -2.83 3.67 16.63
N LEU A 120 -3.61 3.92 15.58
CA LEU A 120 -3.07 4.22 14.24
C LEU A 120 -2.18 5.47 14.28
N GLU A 121 -2.63 6.55 14.93
CA GLU A 121 -1.86 7.78 15.09
C GLU A 121 -0.60 7.59 15.98
N LYS A 122 -0.71 6.83 17.07
CA LYS A 122 0.41 6.50 17.97
C LYS A 122 1.57 5.82 17.23
N HIS A 123 1.26 4.98 16.24
CA HIS A 123 2.26 4.34 15.39
C HIS A 123 2.73 5.21 14.21
N GLY A 124 2.23 6.44 14.09
CA GLY A 124 2.61 7.40 13.06
C GLY A 124 1.82 7.26 11.76
N GLY A 125 0.62 6.69 11.82
CA GLY A 125 -0.33 6.67 10.73
C GLY A 125 -1.04 8.03 10.60
N SER A 126 -1.40 8.40 9.38
CA SER A 126 -2.22 9.57 9.08
C SER A 126 -3.56 9.10 8.51
N LEU A 127 -4.66 9.44 9.21
CA LEU A 127 -6.04 9.08 8.86
C LEU A 127 -6.63 9.97 7.76
#